data_AF-A0A8J7ZJV9-F1
#
_entry.id   AF-A0A8J7ZJV9-F1
#
_cell.length_a   1.000
_cell.length_b   1.000
_cell.length_c   1.000
_cell.angle_alpha   90.00
_cell.angle_beta   90.00
_cell.angle_gamma   90.00
#
_symmetry.space_group_name_H-M   'P 1'
#
loop_
_entity.id
_entity.type
_entity.pdbx_description
1 polymer ?
#
loop_
_entity_poly.entity_id
_entity_poly.type
_entity_poly.pdbx_seq_one_letter_code
_entity_poly.pdbx_strand_id
1 'polypeptide(L)' 'MPEDADGTACVELPAHLVERVERRLQYTQYDSVDEYVAVALDGLLRELDDASATVPSEEEVEDVDSGAVEDRLENLGYL' A
#
# COMPACT_ATOMS: atom_id res chain seq x y z
N MET A 1 -1.20 30.86 10.59
CA MET A 1 -1.11 30.49 9.16
C MET A 1 -0.01 29.46 9.07
N PRO A 2 -0.29 28.20 8.71
CA PRO A 2 0.79 27.25 8.49
C PRO A 2 1.56 27.65 7.22
N GLU A 3 2.87 27.54 7.36
CA GLU A 3 3.91 27.97 6.44
C GLU A 3 3.99 27.02 5.24
N ASP A 4 4.34 27.57 4.07
CA ASP A 4 4.39 26.90 2.78
C ASP A 4 5.05 25.51 2.86
N ALA A 5 4.28 24.46 2.61
CA ALA A 5 4.76 23.08 2.55
C ALA A 5 5.27 22.71 1.13
N ASP A 6 5.76 23.68 0.37
CA ASP A 6 6.31 23.50 -0.98
C ASP A 6 7.83 23.24 -0.93
N GLY A 7 8.24 22.26 -0.11
CA GLY A 7 9.63 21.80 -0.05
C GLY A 7 9.84 20.58 -0.94
N THR A 8 10.55 20.73 -2.06
CA THR A 8 11.03 19.58 -2.83
C THR A 8 12.35 19.06 -2.25
N ALA A 9 12.49 17.73 -2.15
CA ALA A 9 13.71 17.07 -1.68
C ALA A 9 14.19 16.08 -2.74
N CYS A 10 15.50 16.09 -3.02
CA CYS A 10 16.12 15.13 -3.95
C CYS A 10 16.59 13.89 -3.19
N VAL A 11 16.27 12.71 -3.72
CA VAL A 11 16.73 11.42 -3.21
C VAL A 11 17.52 10.71 -4.30
N GLU A 12 18.69 10.17 -3.94
CA GLU A 12 19.50 9.39 -4.87
C GLU A 12 18.93 7.98 -5.02
N LEU A 13 18.42 7.68 -6.21
CA LEU A 13 17.86 6.37 -6.55
C LEU A 13 18.83 5.59 -7.44
N PRO A 14 18.91 4.26 -7.28
CA PRO A 14 19.63 3.40 -8.20
C PRO A 14 19.16 3.57 -9.65
N ALA A 15 20.09 3.65 -10.59
CA ALA A 15 19.78 3.87 -12.02
C ALA A 15 18.78 2.83 -12.58
N HIS A 16 18.89 1.57 -12.16
CA HIS A 16 17.98 0.51 -12.60
C HIS A 16 16.51 0.72 -12.17
N LEU A 17 16.27 1.46 -11.08
CA LEU A 17 14.92 1.83 -10.65
C LEU A 17 14.40 2.99 -11.48
N VAL A 18 15.24 3.99 -11.75
CA VAL A 18 14.88 5.13 -12.62
C VAL A 18 14.50 4.63 -14.02
N GLU A 19 15.29 3.75 -14.62
CA GLU A 19 14.98 3.16 -15.94
C GLU A 19 13.65 2.37 -15.94
N ARG A 20 13.34 1.68 -14.84
CA ARG A 20 12.05 0.97 -14.69
C ARG A 20 10.89 1.95 -14.57
N VAL A 21 11.10 3.05 -13.86
CA VAL A 21 10.12 4.12 -13.70
C VAL A 21 9.86 4.81 -15.03
N GLU A 22 10.89 5.22 -15.76
CA GLU A 22 10.76 5.86 -17.08
C GLU A 22 10.00 4.96 -18.08
N ARG A 23 10.30 3.66 -18.08
CA ARG A 23 9.59 2.67 -18.92
C ARG A 23 8.14 2.47 -18.51
N ARG A 24 7.79 2.71 -17.26
CA ARG A 24 6.40 2.68 -16.80
C ARG A 24 5.69 3.99 -17.07
N LEU A 25 6.38 5.13 -16.97
CA LEU A 25 5.83 6.47 -17.15
C LEU A 25 5.08 6.61 -18.47
N GLN A 26 5.64 6.08 -19.57
CA GLN A 26 5.01 6.07 -20.90
C GLN A 26 3.64 5.36 -20.97
N TYR A 27 3.28 4.57 -19.96
CA TYR A 27 2.00 3.86 -19.84
C TYR A 27 1.11 4.45 -18.74
N THR A 28 1.45 5.63 -18.23
CA THR A 28 0.72 6.30 -17.16
C THR A 28 0.26 7.69 -17.59
N GLN A 29 -0.58 8.31 -16.77
CA GLN A 29 -1.13 9.64 -17.02
C GLN A 29 -0.20 10.79 -16.57
N TYR A 30 0.99 10.49 -16.07
CA TYR A 30 1.88 11.47 -15.47
C TYR A 30 2.89 11.97 -16.50
N ASP A 31 3.23 13.25 -16.41
CA ASP A 31 4.09 13.93 -17.37
C ASP A 31 5.57 13.93 -16.96
N SER A 32 5.88 13.52 -15.72
CA SER A 32 7.24 13.54 -15.17
C SER A 32 7.53 12.36 -14.23
N VAL A 33 8.80 11.98 -14.17
CA VAL A 33 9.30 10.93 -13.26
C VAL A 33 9.04 11.33 -11.80
N ASP A 34 9.33 12.58 -11.43
CA ASP A 34 9.11 13.09 -10.08
C ASP A 34 7.65 12.98 -9.64
N GLU A 35 6.71 13.36 -10.53
CA GLU A 35 5.27 13.28 -10.26
C GLU A 35 4.83 11.83 -10.05
N TYR A 36 5.25 10.94 -10.95
CA TYR A 36 4.93 9.51 -10.84
C TYR A 36 5.52 8.88 -9.58
N VAL A 37 6.77 9.20 -9.25
CA VAL A 37 7.44 8.68 -8.05
C VAL A 37 6.77 9.20 -6.78
N ALA A 38 6.38 10.48 -6.74
CA ALA A 38 5.70 11.06 -5.59
C ALA A 38 4.38 10.31 -5.29
N VAL A 39 3.54 10.11 -6.32
CA VAL A 39 2.25 9.42 -6.14
C VAL A 39 2.45 7.93 -5.82
N ALA A 40 3.41 7.27 -6.45
CA ALA A 40 3.71 5.86 -6.18
C ALA A 40 4.23 5.66 -4.75
N LEU A 41 5.09 6.55 -4.26
CA LEU A 41 5.60 6.51 -2.89
C LEU A 41 4.51 6.84 -1.87
N ASP A 42 3.65 7.83 -2.13
CA ASP A 42 2.53 8.16 -1.24
C ASP A 42 1.59 6.95 -1.08
N GLY A 43 1.23 6.30 -2.18
CA GLY A 43 0.42 5.08 -2.14
C GLY A 43 1.08 3.94 -1.38
N LEU A 44 2.38 3.72 -1.58
CA LEU A 44 3.14 2.70 -0.87
C LEU A 44 3.22 2.98 0.64
N LEU A 45 3.50 4.23 1.02
CA LEU A 45 3.58 4.64 2.42
C LEU A 45 2.22 4.46 3.11
N ARG A 46 1.13 4.84 2.43
CA ARG A 46 -0.21 4.63 2.95
C ARG A 46 -0.54 3.15 3.14
N GLU A 47 -0.20 2.31 2.17
CA GLU A 47 -0.37 0.85 2.30
C GLU A 47 0.47 0.29 3.45
N LEU A 48 1.70 0.77 3.65
CA LEU A 48 2.56 0.35 4.75
C LEU A 48 2.05 0.84 6.11
N ASP A 49 1.50 2.05 6.19
CA ASP A 49 0.88 2.60 7.40
C ASP A 49 -0.38 1.81 7.76
N ASP A 50 -1.24 1.52 6.77
CA ASP A 50 -2.43 0.68 6.93
C ASP A 50 -2.05 -0.77 7.27
N ALA A 51 -1.03 -1.34 6.62
CA ALA A 51 -0.53 -2.68 6.92
C ALA A 51 0.15 -2.75 8.29
N SER A 52 0.85 -1.69 8.73
CA SER A 52 1.40 -1.58 10.08
C SER A 52 0.31 -1.41 11.14
N ALA A 53 -0.80 -0.75 10.80
CA ALA A 53 -2.00 -0.71 11.63
C ALA A 53 -2.77 -2.05 11.62
N THR A 54 -2.53 -2.87 10.60
CA THR A 54 -3.12 -4.21 10.43
C THR A 54 -2.15 -5.33 10.82
N VAL A 55 -0.94 -5.04 11.30
CA VAL A 55 -0.21 -6.03 12.11
C VAL A 55 -1.04 -6.08 13.38
N PRO A 56 -1.82 -7.15 13.62
CA PRO A 56 -2.42 -7.27 14.92
C PRO A 56 -1.22 -7.29 15.86
N SER A 57 -1.21 -6.37 16.83
CA SER A 57 -0.45 -6.64 18.05
C SER A 57 -0.78 -8.09 18.41
N GLU A 58 0.19 -8.91 18.83
CA GLU A 58 0.01 -10.36 19.04
C GLU A 58 -1.20 -10.74 19.96
N GLU A 59 -1.89 -9.74 20.53
CA GLU A 59 -3.14 -9.78 21.29
C GLU A 59 -4.45 -9.73 20.46
N GLU A 60 -4.47 -9.40 19.16
CA GLU A 60 -5.70 -9.20 18.36
C GLU A 60 -5.90 -10.21 17.21
N VAL A 61 -5.22 -11.36 17.25
CA VAL A 61 -5.68 -12.54 16.52
C VAL A 61 -6.87 -13.14 17.28
N GLU A 62 -8.03 -12.47 17.22
CA GLU A 62 -9.29 -13.09 17.65
C GLU A 62 -9.50 -14.35 16.82
N ASP A 63 -9.26 -15.47 17.52
CA ASP A 63 -9.65 -16.84 17.23
C ASP A 63 -10.93 -16.84 16.38
N VAL A 64 -10.79 -17.03 15.06
CA VAL A 64 -11.94 -17.34 14.21
C VAL A 64 -12.33 -18.76 14.59
N ASP A 65 -13.15 -18.84 15.64
CA ASP A 65 -13.69 -20.05 16.24
C ASP A 65 -14.24 -20.93 15.11
N SER A 66 -13.50 -21.99 14.79
CA SER A 66 -13.76 -22.83 13.61
C SER A 66 -15.18 -23.42 13.61
N GLY A 67 -15.79 -23.54 14.79
CA GLY A 67 -17.19 -23.97 14.95
C GLY A 67 -18.20 -23.04 14.28
N ALA A 68 -18.00 -21.71 14.33
CA ALA A 68 -18.91 -20.75 13.70
C ALA A 68 -18.88 -20.82 12.17
N VAL A 69 -17.77 -21.29 11.60
CA VAL A 69 -17.63 -21.52 10.15
C VAL A 69 -18.33 -22.81 9.74
N GLU A 70 -18.19 -23.88 10.53
CA GLU A 70 -18.84 -25.18 10.29
C GLU A 70 -20.38 -25.09 10.31
N ASP A 71 -20.95 -24.44 11.33
CA ASP A 71 -22.41 -24.21 11.44
C ASP A 71 -22.97 -23.45 10.23
N ARG A 72 -22.20 -22.49 9.70
CA ARG A 72 -22.61 -21.72 8.52
C ARG A 72 -22.51 -22.53 7.23
N LEU A 73 -21.53 -23.42 7.12
CA LEU A 73 -21.35 -24.30 5.95
C LEU A 73 -22.39 -25.42 5.91
N GLU A 74 -22.77 -25.99 7.06
CA GLU A 74 -23.86 -26.98 7.16
C GLU A 74 -25.20 -26.37 6.77
N ASN A 75 -25.50 -25.15 7.25
CA ASN A 75 -26.73 -24.44 6.92
C ASN A 75 -26.82 -24.00 5.44
N LEU A 76 -25.67 -23.93 4.74
CA LEU A 76 -25.59 -23.67 3.30
C LEU A 76 -25.50 -24.96 2.46
N GLY A 77 -25.46 -26.14 3.08
CA GLY A 77 -25.50 -27.45 2.42
C GLY A 77 -24.21 -27.84 1.69
N TYR A 78 -23.06 -27.32 2.14
CA TYR A 78 -21.75 -27.65 1.56
C TYR A 78 -21.00 -28.78 2.30
N LEU A 79 -21.56 -29.25 3.43
CA LEU A 79 -21.21 -30.49 4.12
C LEU A 79 -22.33 -31.52 3.89
#